data_AF-K2HW71-F1
#
_entry.id   AF-K2HW71-F1
#
_cell.length_a   1.000
_cell.length_b   1.000
_cell.length_c   1.000
_cell.angle_alpha   90.00
_cell.angle_beta   90.00
_cell.angle_gamma   90.00
#
_symmetry.space_group_name_H-M   'P 1'
#
loop_
_entity.id
_entity.type
_entity.pdbx_description
1 polymer ?
#
loop_
_entity_poly.entity_id
_entity_poly.type
_entity_poly.pdbx_seq_one_letter_code
_entity_poly.pdbx_strand_id
1 'polypeptide(L)'
;MSERLRWESPLLFTNIFHAFQTLFSTGDLFFSCNDTLTMITEQAQKAKQSYIIKNVEPKPNVLYCGRSLKEILESEGRPYYQLPRIIENILVYLYNKGCTTHGIFRETTNASTKDVEEIYHRMSVTDFEDLPPDVVANVFKKFLREMKEKVFPYEVSMYLLKEWQKGRAKTRTTSAEKRKIILEAIRKMPPENVTLLR
;
A
#
# COMPACT_ATOMS: atom_id res chain seq x y z
N MET A 1 3.59 -25.87 -51.14
CA MET A 1 3.84 -24.69 -50.30
C MET A 1 5.31 -24.75 -49.88
N SER A 2 6.12 -23.82 -50.38
CA SER A 2 7.58 -23.97 -50.52
C SER A 2 8.30 -24.20 -49.18
N GLU A 3 9.13 -25.24 -49.11
CA GLU A 3 9.96 -25.65 -47.96
C GLU A 3 10.82 -24.50 -47.41
N ARG A 4 11.10 -23.52 -48.28
CA ARG A 4 11.76 -22.25 -47.98
C ARG A 4 11.05 -21.39 -46.93
N LEU A 5 9.72 -21.31 -46.99
CA LEU A 5 8.92 -20.51 -46.04
C LEU A 5 8.93 -21.07 -44.62
N ARG A 6 9.22 -22.37 -44.44
CA ARG A 6 9.27 -23.01 -43.12
C ARG A 6 10.41 -22.51 -42.26
N TRP A 7 11.55 -22.12 -42.86
CA TRP A 7 12.72 -21.66 -42.10
C TRP A 7 12.98 -20.16 -42.27
N GLU A 8 12.64 -19.53 -43.41
CA GLU A 8 12.80 -18.08 -43.58
C GLU A 8 11.91 -17.28 -42.64
N SER A 9 10.65 -17.70 -42.44
CA SER A 9 9.71 -16.93 -41.62
C SER A 9 10.13 -16.89 -40.13
N PRO A 10 10.44 -18.03 -39.47
CA PRO A 10 10.92 -18.00 -38.09
C PRO A 10 12.24 -17.25 -37.92
N LEU A 11 13.17 -17.36 -38.87
CA LEU A 11 14.44 -16.62 -38.82
C LEU A 11 14.23 -15.11 -38.95
N LEU A 12 13.34 -14.68 -39.85
CA LEU A 12 12.99 -13.27 -39.99
C LEU A 12 12.43 -12.71 -38.67
N PHE A 13 11.45 -13.38 -38.08
CA PHE A 13 10.88 -12.94 -36.80
C PHE A 13 11.93 -12.93 -35.68
N THR A 14 12.75 -13.98 -35.58
CA THR A 14 13.80 -14.07 -34.56
C THR A 14 14.82 -12.94 -34.70
N ASN A 15 15.23 -12.61 -35.92
CA ASN A 15 16.14 -11.50 -36.19
C ASN A 15 15.53 -10.14 -35.84
N ILE A 16 14.24 -9.95 -36.14
CA ILE A 16 13.52 -8.72 -35.76
C ILE A 16 13.44 -8.60 -34.24
N PHE A 17 13.05 -9.67 -33.53
CA PHE A 17 13.00 -9.65 -32.06
C PHE A 17 14.38 -9.45 -31.43
N HIS A 18 15.43 -10.06 -31.99
CA HIS A 18 16.80 -9.85 -31.53
C HIS A 18 17.25 -8.39 -31.75
N ALA A 19 16.89 -7.76 -32.87
CA ALA A 19 17.17 -6.35 -33.11
C ALA A 19 16.48 -5.45 -32.08
N PHE A 20 15.20 -5.70 -31.78
CA PHE A 20 14.48 -5.00 -30.71
C PHE A 20 15.14 -5.20 -29.35
N GLN A 21 15.44 -6.44 -28.99
CA GLN A 21 16.09 -6.75 -27.73
C GLN A 21 17.45 -6.04 -27.61
N THR A 22 18.24 -6.02 -28.69
CA THR A 22 19.54 -5.32 -28.72
C THR A 22 19.36 -3.81 -28.53
N LEU A 23 18.37 -3.21 -29.19
CA LEU A 23 18.08 -1.78 -29.07
C LEU A 23 17.64 -1.42 -27.64
N PHE A 24 16.76 -2.21 -27.03
CA PHE A 24 16.32 -2.00 -25.65
C PHE A 24 17.47 -2.19 -24.66
N SER A 25 18.28 -3.24 -24.78
CA SER A 25 19.44 -3.47 -23.90
C SER A 25 20.49 -2.35 -24.04
N THR A 26 20.71 -1.85 -25.26
CA THR A 26 21.65 -0.74 -25.50
C THR A 26 21.12 0.56 -24.93
N GLY A 27 19.81 0.80 -25.07
CA GLY A 27 19.14 1.93 -24.44
C GLY A 27 19.22 1.86 -22.92
N ASP A 28 18.94 0.70 -22.34
CA ASP A 28 19.03 0.46 -20.91
C ASP A 28 20.45 0.71 -20.37
N LEU A 29 21.48 0.22 -21.08
CA LEU A 29 22.88 0.50 -20.75
C LEU A 29 23.19 2.01 -20.83
N PHE A 30 22.67 2.72 -21.83
CA PHE A 30 22.83 4.17 -21.94
C PHE A 30 22.17 4.90 -20.77
N PHE A 31 20.96 4.54 -20.36
CA PHE A 31 20.31 5.18 -19.21
C PHE A 31 20.96 4.80 -17.88
N SER A 32 21.47 3.58 -17.76
CA SER A 32 22.11 3.07 -16.54
C SER A 32 23.50 3.63 -16.30
N CYS A 33 24.30 3.79 -17.35
CA CYS A 33 25.70 4.18 -17.27
C CYS A 33 25.95 5.66 -17.60
N ASN A 34 24.91 6.44 -17.89
CA ASN A 34 25.07 7.85 -18.20
C ASN A 34 25.02 8.69 -16.91
N ASP A 35 26.21 9.01 -16.41
CA ASP A 35 26.43 9.85 -15.22
C ASP A 35 25.75 11.22 -15.31
N THR A 36 25.58 11.77 -16.52
CA THR A 36 24.87 13.06 -16.65
C THR A 36 23.37 12.94 -16.40
N LEU A 37 22.73 11.83 -16.81
CA LEU A 37 21.31 11.60 -16.56
C LEU A 37 21.02 11.27 -15.10
N THR A 38 21.90 10.50 -14.45
CA THR A 38 21.80 10.24 -13.01
C THR A 38 21.96 11.54 -12.23
N MET A 39 22.95 12.39 -12.56
CA MET A 39 23.11 13.71 -11.96
C MET A 39 21.88 14.61 -12.15
N ILE A 40 21.29 14.66 -13.35
CA ILE A 40 20.06 15.43 -13.61
C ILE A 40 18.90 14.92 -12.74
N THR A 41 18.75 13.60 -12.63
CA THR A 41 17.69 12.97 -11.83
C THR A 41 17.86 13.31 -10.35
N GLU A 42 19.09 13.19 -9.82
CA GLU A 42 19.40 13.59 -8.45
C GLU A 42 19.17 15.08 -8.21
N GLN A 43 19.54 15.93 -9.16
CA GLN A 43 19.33 17.37 -9.05
C GLN A 43 17.84 17.71 -9.06
N ALA A 44 17.04 17.04 -9.89
CA ALA A 44 15.59 17.18 -9.90
C ALA A 44 14.96 16.71 -8.58
N GLN A 45 15.44 15.60 -8.00
CA GLN A 45 15.02 15.12 -6.67
C GLN A 45 15.38 16.14 -5.57
N LYS A 46 16.60 16.69 -5.58
CA LYS A 46 17.04 17.74 -4.64
C LYS A 46 16.22 19.02 -4.80
N ALA A 47 15.88 19.40 -6.03
CA ALA A 47 15.02 20.56 -6.31
C ALA A 47 13.59 20.34 -5.79
N LYS A 48 13.00 19.15 -6.02
CA LYS A 48 11.72 18.73 -5.44
C LYS A 48 11.77 18.83 -3.91
N GLN A 49 12.82 18.30 -3.28
CA GLN A 49 12.97 18.28 -1.83
C GLN A 49 13.12 19.70 -1.24
N SER A 50 13.93 20.55 -1.86
CA SER A 50 14.12 21.94 -1.44
C SER A 50 12.89 22.82 -1.65
N TYR A 51 12.10 22.59 -2.70
CA TYR A 51 10.79 23.22 -2.88
C TYR A 51 9.83 22.83 -1.74
N ILE A 52 9.77 21.53 -1.39
CA ILE A 52 8.94 21.03 -0.30
C ILE A 52 9.34 21.70 1.03
N ILE A 53 10.63 21.78 1.33
CA ILE A 53 11.14 22.40 2.56
C ILE A 53 10.77 23.90 2.65
N LYS A 54 10.80 24.63 1.52
CA LYS A 54 10.52 26.07 1.51
C LYS A 54 9.03 26.41 1.53
N ASN A 55 8.20 25.60 0.87
CA ASN A 55 6.82 26.00 0.52
C ASN A 55 5.74 25.15 1.18
N VAL A 56 6.08 24.04 1.82
CA VAL A 56 5.12 23.19 2.53
C VAL A 56 5.26 23.48 4.02
N GLU A 57 4.18 23.93 4.66
CA GLU A 57 4.12 24.06 6.11
C GLU A 57 4.65 22.77 6.75
N PRO A 58 5.48 22.87 7.82
CA PRO A 58 6.02 21.69 8.46
C PRO A 58 4.84 20.81 8.88
N LYS A 59 4.69 19.68 8.18
CA LYS A 59 3.68 18.69 8.55
C LYS A 59 3.92 18.38 10.03
N PRO A 60 2.90 18.47 10.89
CA PRO A 60 3.08 18.13 12.29
C PRO A 60 3.72 16.73 12.33
N ASN A 61 4.84 16.61 13.04
CA ASN A 61 5.53 15.34 13.18
C ASN A 61 4.70 14.46 14.13
N VAL A 62 3.60 13.94 13.59
CA VAL A 62 2.68 13.09 14.31
C VAL A 62 3.29 11.70 14.37
N LEU A 63 3.45 11.19 15.59
CA LEU A 63 3.91 9.82 15.79
C LEU A 63 2.73 8.88 15.56
N TYR A 64 2.85 8.00 14.58
CA TYR A 64 1.81 7.00 14.27
C TYR A 64 2.01 5.69 15.04
N CYS A 65 3.24 5.41 15.48
CA CYS A 65 3.59 4.13 16.10
C CYS A 65 2.94 3.97 17.48
N GLY A 66 2.23 2.86 17.70
CA GLY A 66 1.65 2.51 19.00
C GLY A 66 0.60 3.48 19.54
N ARG A 67 0.01 4.34 18.70
CA ARG A 67 -1.06 5.28 19.06
C ARG A 67 -2.44 4.74 18.69
N SER A 68 -3.49 5.27 19.31
CA SER A 68 -4.86 5.03 18.86
C SER A 68 -5.21 5.94 17.67
N LEU A 69 -6.21 5.56 16.87
CA LEU A 69 -6.65 6.43 15.75
C LEU A 69 -7.11 7.79 16.25
N LYS A 70 -7.79 7.83 17.39
CA LYS A 70 -8.23 9.07 18.02
C LYS A 70 -7.06 10.00 18.34
N GLU A 71 -6.01 9.48 19.00
CA GLU A 71 -4.80 10.25 19.33
C GLU A 71 -4.11 10.81 18.06
N ILE A 72 -4.06 10.01 16.99
CA ILE A 72 -3.47 10.42 15.71
C ILE A 72 -4.30 11.54 15.07
N LEU A 73 -5.63 11.38 14.99
CA LEU A 73 -6.53 12.37 14.39
C LEU A 73 -6.52 13.70 15.16
N GLU A 74 -6.52 13.65 16.50
CA GLU A 74 -6.38 14.83 17.36
C GLU A 74 -5.06 15.56 17.09
N SER A 75 -3.95 14.82 16.94
CA SER A 75 -2.63 15.38 16.64
C SER A 75 -2.55 16.00 15.24
N GLU A 76 -3.36 15.51 14.30
CA GLU A 76 -3.47 16.05 12.94
C GLU A 76 -4.52 17.17 12.80
N GLY A 77 -5.29 17.46 13.86
CA GLY A 77 -6.42 18.39 13.80
C GLY A 77 -7.54 17.90 12.85
N ARG A 78 -7.66 16.59 12.65
CA ARG A 78 -8.66 15.98 11.77
C ARG A 78 -9.86 15.46 12.56
N PRO A 79 -11.07 15.50 11.98
CA PRO A 79 -12.26 14.98 12.63
C PRO A 79 -12.33 13.44 12.54
N TYR A 80 -13.12 12.83 13.43
CA TYR A 80 -13.29 11.36 13.54
C TYR A 80 -13.84 10.66 12.28
N TYR A 81 -14.47 11.42 11.36
CA TYR A 81 -15.01 10.89 10.10
C TYR A 81 -14.02 10.91 8.93
N GLN A 82 -12.78 11.36 9.18
CA GLN A 82 -11.69 11.34 8.21
C GLN A 82 -10.64 10.29 8.62
N LEU A 83 -9.85 9.86 7.63
CA LEU A 83 -8.71 8.99 7.86
C LEU A 83 -7.49 9.83 8.29
N PRO A 84 -6.55 9.25 9.07
CA PRO A 84 -5.25 9.87 9.26
C PRO A 84 -4.55 10.12 7.91
N ARG A 85 -3.85 11.25 7.79
CA ARG A 85 -3.30 11.74 6.51
C ARG A 85 -2.37 10.74 5.83
N ILE A 86 -1.51 10.08 6.60
CA ILE A 86 -0.58 9.10 6.04
C ILE A 86 -1.32 7.83 5.60
N ILE A 87 -2.36 7.42 6.32
CA ILE A 87 -3.16 6.25 5.95
C ILE A 87 -3.96 6.52 4.67
N GLU A 88 -4.55 7.70 4.56
CA GLU A 88 -5.21 8.18 3.34
C GLU A 88 -4.25 8.15 2.14
N ASN A 89 -3.04 8.71 2.30
CA ASN A 89 -2.03 8.71 1.24
C ASN A 89 -1.61 7.29 0.83
N ILE A 90 -1.37 6.40 1.80
CA ILE A 90 -1.04 5.00 1.54
C ILE A 90 -2.16 4.31 0.75
N LEU A 91 -3.42 4.52 1.14
CA LEU A 91 -4.57 3.90 0.45
C LEU A 91 -4.73 4.42 -0.97
N VAL A 92 -4.61 5.73 -1.18
CA VAL A 92 -4.65 6.35 -2.52
C VAL A 92 -3.51 5.81 -3.40
N TYR A 93 -2.30 5.76 -2.85
CA TYR A 93 -1.14 5.21 -3.55
C TYR A 93 -1.36 3.73 -3.94
N LEU A 94 -1.82 2.90 -3.01
CA LEU A 94 -2.08 1.47 -3.26
C LEU A 94 -3.23 1.26 -4.24
N TYR A 95 -4.25 2.13 -4.23
CA TYR A 95 -5.32 2.10 -5.22
C TYR A 95 -4.79 2.42 -6.63
N ASN A 96 -3.93 3.44 -6.75
CA ASN A 96 -3.41 3.88 -8.04
C ASN A 96 -2.33 2.95 -8.62
N LYS A 97 -1.39 2.47 -7.80
CA LYS A 97 -0.22 1.69 -8.22
C LYS A 97 -0.22 0.23 -7.77
N GLY A 98 -0.90 -0.08 -6.67
CA GLY A 98 -0.94 -1.44 -6.10
C GLY A 98 -1.90 -2.39 -6.81
N CYS A 99 -3.00 -1.89 -7.40
CA CYS A 99 -3.99 -2.74 -8.08
C CYS A 99 -3.46 -3.49 -9.31
N THR A 100 -2.41 -2.99 -9.96
CA THR A 100 -1.74 -3.63 -11.09
C THR A 100 -0.54 -4.49 -10.67
N THR A 101 -0.19 -4.49 -9.38
CA THR A 101 0.94 -5.25 -8.84
C THR A 101 0.51 -6.67 -8.50
N HIS A 102 1.14 -7.66 -9.16
CA HIS A 102 0.87 -9.07 -8.88
C HIS A 102 1.23 -9.41 -7.43
N GLY A 103 0.37 -10.17 -6.76
CA GLY A 103 0.65 -10.65 -5.40
C GLY A 103 0.63 -9.55 -4.33
N ILE A 104 0.06 -8.37 -4.59
CA ILE A 104 -0.07 -7.29 -3.60
C ILE A 104 -0.73 -7.82 -2.31
N PHE A 105 -0.21 -7.40 -1.16
CA PHE A 105 -0.52 -7.92 0.19
C PHE A 105 -0.11 -9.38 0.49
N ARG A 106 0.24 -10.20 -0.50
CA ARG A 106 0.68 -11.60 -0.32
C ARG A 106 2.19 -11.75 -0.35
N GLU A 107 2.81 -11.22 -1.39
CA GLU A 107 4.25 -11.37 -1.67
C GLU A 107 5.03 -10.18 -1.11
N THR A 108 6.31 -10.41 -0.82
CA THR A 108 7.24 -9.36 -0.41
C THR A 108 8.54 -9.65 -1.12
N THR A 109 8.82 -8.90 -2.17
CA THR A 109 9.99 -9.12 -3.01
C THR A 109 11.04 -8.03 -2.82
N ASN A 110 10.61 -6.81 -2.45
CA ASN A 110 11.46 -5.63 -2.60
C ASN A 110 11.99 -5.05 -1.29
N ALA A 111 11.65 -5.61 -0.13
CA ALA A 111 12.15 -5.13 1.17
C ALA A 111 12.28 -6.23 2.21
N SER A 112 13.29 -6.12 3.07
CA SER A 112 13.42 -6.97 4.24
C SER A 112 12.42 -6.54 5.34
N THR A 113 12.18 -7.41 6.31
CA THR A 113 11.35 -7.07 7.47
C THR A 113 11.90 -5.89 8.28
N LYS A 114 13.22 -5.68 8.27
CA LYS A 114 13.87 -4.54 8.93
C LYS A 114 13.59 -3.22 8.21
N ASP A 115 13.60 -3.22 6.88
CA ASP A 115 13.34 -2.01 6.10
C ASP A 115 11.89 -1.54 6.29
N VAL A 116 10.95 -2.50 6.33
CA VAL A 116 9.53 -2.23 6.65
C VAL A 116 9.38 -1.69 8.08
N GLU A 117 10.17 -2.20 9.03
CA GLU A 117 10.20 -1.70 10.41
C GLU A 117 10.67 -0.24 10.46
N GLU A 118 11.75 0.07 9.77
CA GLU A 118 12.30 1.42 9.73
C GLU A 118 11.28 2.39 9.09
N ILE A 119 10.74 2.04 7.92
CA ILE A 119 9.73 2.85 7.22
C ILE A 119 8.49 3.07 8.10
N TYR A 120 8.05 2.04 8.84
CA TYR A 120 6.95 2.17 9.80
C TYR A 120 7.25 3.24 10.87
N HIS A 121 8.45 3.26 11.45
CA HIS A 121 8.83 4.26 12.45
C HIS A 121 8.94 5.68 11.89
N ARG A 122 9.33 5.83 10.61
CA ARG A 122 9.43 7.13 9.92
C ARG A 122 8.25 7.44 8.99
N MET A 123 7.09 6.79 9.19
CA MET A 123 5.97 6.91 8.24
C MET A 123 5.40 8.33 8.12
N SER A 124 5.57 9.18 9.15
CA SER A 124 5.13 10.57 9.15
C SER A 124 5.88 11.45 8.15
N VAL A 125 7.14 11.10 7.86
CA VAL A 125 8.06 11.89 7.02
C VAL A 125 8.43 11.19 5.71
N THR A 126 7.98 9.95 5.51
CA THR A 126 8.31 9.17 4.32
C THR A 126 7.41 9.56 3.15
N ASP A 127 8.01 9.81 1.98
CA ASP A 127 7.27 9.92 0.71
C ASP A 127 7.01 8.51 0.16
N PHE A 128 5.76 8.04 0.23
CA PHE A 128 5.39 6.70 -0.23
C PHE A 128 5.38 6.55 -1.74
N GLU A 129 5.38 7.67 -2.49
CA GLU A 129 5.40 7.65 -3.96
C GLU A 129 6.67 7.05 -4.54
N ASP A 130 7.78 7.17 -3.79
CA ASP A 130 9.12 6.71 -4.17
C ASP A 130 9.39 5.24 -3.76
N LEU A 131 8.48 4.61 -3.01
CA LEU A 131 8.61 3.23 -2.55
C LEU A 131 7.89 2.24 -3.47
N PRO A 132 8.33 0.98 -3.57
CA PRO A 132 7.61 -0.06 -4.30
C PRO A 132 6.25 -0.41 -3.65
N PRO A 133 5.21 -0.77 -4.44
CA PRO A 133 3.87 -1.01 -3.90
C PRO A 133 3.75 -2.13 -2.87
N ASP A 134 4.52 -3.22 -3.01
CA ASP A 134 4.56 -4.32 -2.06
C ASP A 134 5.10 -3.88 -0.68
N VAL A 135 6.10 -2.99 -0.68
CA VAL A 135 6.66 -2.40 0.55
C VAL A 135 5.63 -1.54 1.25
N VAL A 136 4.94 -0.66 0.51
CA VAL A 136 3.89 0.21 1.05
C VAL A 136 2.74 -0.63 1.64
N ALA A 137 2.33 -1.70 0.95
CA ALA A 137 1.31 -2.63 1.43
C ALA A 137 1.73 -3.34 2.73
N ASN A 138 3.01 -3.69 2.87
CA ASN A 138 3.53 -4.29 4.09
C ASN A 138 3.59 -3.31 5.27
N VAL A 139 3.98 -2.07 5.02
CA VAL A 139 3.94 -1.01 6.02
C VAL A 139 2.50 -0.79 6.49
N PHE A 140 1.53 -0.78 5.58
CA PHE A 140 0.11 -0.68 5.93
C PHE A 140 -0.36 -1.86 6.81
N LYS A 141 -0.05 -3.10 6.42
CA LYS A 141 -0.38 -4.29 7.24
C LYS A 141 0.26 -4.21 8.62
N LYS A 142 1.51 -3.74 8.70
CA LYS A 142 2.22 -3.56 9.96
C LYS A 142 1.55 -2.49 10.81
N PHE A 143 1.18 -1.35 10.23
CA PHE A 143 0.41 -0.33 10.94
C PHE A 143 -0.83 -0.94 11.59
N LEU A 144 -1.70 -1.62 10.83
CA LEU A 144 -2.91 -2.25 11.35
C LEU A 144 -2.64 -3.27 12.47
N ARG A 145 -1.52 -3.99 12.38
CA ARG A 145 -1.10 -4.97 13.38
C ARG A 145 -0.60 -4.32 14.66
N GLU A 146 0.16 -3.23 14.58
CA GLU A 146 0.80 -2.57 15.72
C GLU A 146 -0.08 -1.46 16.36
N MET A 147 -1.29 -1.22 15.85
CA MET A 147 -2.22 -0.27 16.47
C MET A 147 -2.47 -0.64 17.94
N LYS A 148 -2.49 0.40 18.80
CA LYS A 148 -2.78 0.30 20.24
C LYS A 148 -4.13 -0.37 20.48
N GLU A 149 -5.14 0.08 19.74
CA GLU A 149 -6.46 -0.52 19.67
C GLU A 149 -6.66 -1.12 18.28
N LYS A 150 -7.08 -2.38 18.22
CA LYS A 150 -7.33 -3.05 16.95
C LYS A 150 -8.54 -2.43 16.26
N VAL A 151 -8.56 -2.49 14.92
CA VAL A 151 -9.69 -2.02 14.10
C VAL A 151 -11.01 -2.61 14.61
N PHE A 152 -11.01 -3.89 14.96
CA PHE A 152 -12.06 -4.54 15.73
C PHE A 152 -11.63 -4.63 17.19
N PRO A 153 -12.22 -3.82 18.10
CA PRO A 153 -11.93 -3.90 19.52
C PRO A 153 -12.29 -5.27 20.09
N TYR A 154 -11.59 -5.67 21.16
CA TYR A 154 -11.79 -6.98 21.80
C TYR A 154 -13.24 -7.27 22.16
N GLU A 155 -13.97 -6.27 22.68
CA GLU A 155 -15.38 -6.40 23.05
C GLU A 155 -16.28 -6.75 21.85
N VAL A 156 -16.01 -6.13 20.71
CA VAL A 156 -16.74 -6.35 19.46
C VAL A 156 -16.38 -7.72 18.88
N SER A 157 -15.10 -8.10 18.89
CA SER A 157 -14.65 -9.44 18.49
C SER A 157 -15.28 -10.52 19.36
N MET A 158 -15.33 -10.32 20.68
CA MET A 158 -15.94 -11.27 21.63
C MET A 158 -17.45 -11.39 21.40
N TYR A 159 -18.13 -10.26 21.14
CA TYR A 159 -19.54 -10.27 20.76
C TYR A 159 -19.78 -11.06 19.47
N LEU A 160 -18.99 -10.80 18.42
CA LEU A 160 -19.06 -11.52 17.15
C LEU A 160 -18.81 -13.02 17.32
N LEU A 161 -17.81 -13.41 18.12
CA LEU A 161 -17.52 -14.81 18.40
C LEU A 161 -18.67 -15.51 19.13
N LYS A 162 -19.29 -14.86 20.13
CA LYS A 162 -20.44 -15.40 20.86
C LYS A 162 -21.65 -15.59 19.94
N GLU A 163 -21.97 -14.58 19.12
CA GLU A 163 -23.08 -14.68 18.16
C GLU A 163 -22.79 -15.73 17.08
N TRP A 164 -21.54 -15.86 16.64
CA TRP A 164 -21.13 -16.90 15.71
C TRP A 164 -21.28 -18.31 16.30
N GLN A 165 -20.88 -18.52 17.55
CA GLN A 165 -21.04 -19.81 18.25
C GLN A 165 -22.51 -20.20 18.40
N LYS A 166 -23.40 -19.24 18.73
CA LYS A 166 -24.85 -19.46 18.76
C LYS A 166 -25.40 -19.84 17.38
N GLY A 167 -24.88 -19.22 16.33
CA GLY A 167 -25.23 -19.53 14.95
C GLY A 167 -24.80 -20.93 14.51
N ARG A 168 -23.63 -21.40 14.98
CA ARG A 168 -23.11 -22.75 14.66
C ARG A 168 -23.98 -23.88 15.23
N ALA A 169 -24.69 -23.63 16.32
CA ALA A 169 -25.67 -24.56 16.89
C ALA A 169 -26.98 -24.64 16.09
N LYS A 170 -27.24 -23.69 15.18
CA LYS A 170 -28.41 -23.68 14.29
C LYS A 170 -28.01 -24.12 12.88
N THR A 171 -28.71 -25.11 12.34
CA THR A 171 -28.43 -25.77 11.06
C THR A 171 -28.54 -24.85 9.84
N ARG A 172 -29.20 -23.69 9.95
CA ARG A 172 -29.32 -22.67 8.89
C ARG A 172 -29.46 -21.26 9.49
N THR A 173 -28.39 -20.48 9.53
CA THR A 173 -28.47 -19.00 9.70
C THR A 173 -28.70 -18.32 8.37
N THR A 174 -29.69 -17.44 8.29
CA THR A 174 -30.04 -16.71 7.07
C THR A 174 -29.06 -15.56 6.82
N SER A 175 -28.78 -15.22 5.55
CA SER A 175 -27.88 -14.09 5.21
C SER A 175 -28.32 -12.76 5.83
N ALA A 176 -29.63 -12.56 6.01
CA ALA A 176 -30.21 -11.38 6.68
C ALA A 176 -29.85 -11.30 8.17
N GLU A 177 -29.83 -12.44 8.88
CA GLU A 177 -29.46 -12.52 10.30
C GLU A 177 -27.97 -12.25 10.49
N LYS A 178 -27.12 -12.81 9.61
CA LYS A 178 -25.68 -12.52 9.59
C LYS A 178 -25.40 -11.04 9.39
N ARG A 179 -26.10 -10.40 8.43
CA ARG A 179 -26.01 -8.96 8.20
C ARG A 179 -26.41 -8.17 9.44
N LYS A 180 -27.49 -8.56 10.12
CA LYS A 180 -27.95 -7.89 11.35
C LYS A 180 -26.88 -7.95 12.45
N ILE A 181 -26.26 -9.11 12.65
CA ILE A 181 -25.18 -9.29 13.64
C ILE A 181 -23.99 -8.36 13.34
N ILE A 182 -23.58 -8.28 12.07
CA ILE A 182 -22.47 -7.42 11.64
C ILE A 182 -22.83 -5.93 11.83
N LEU A 183 -24.05 -5.52 11.49
CA LEU A 183 -24.50 -4.13 11.69
C LEU A 183 -24.51 -3.74 13.17
N GLU A 184 -24.99 -4.63 14.05
CA GLU A 184 -24.93 -4.41 15.50
C GLU A 184 -23.50 -4.37 16.02
N ALA A 185 -22.59 -5.15 15.44
CA ALA A 185 -21.17 -5.10 15.78
C ALA A 185 -20.52 -3.77 15.37
N ILE A 186 -20.80 -3.29 14.15
CA ILE A 186 -20.29 -1.99 13.65
C ILE A 186 -20.79 -0.84 14.53
N ARG A 187 -22.05 -0.87 14.99
CA ARG A 187 -22.61 0.15 15.90
C ARG A 187 -21.90 0.25 17.26
N LYS A 188 -21.24 -0.82 17.71
CA LYS A 188 -20.49 -0.87 18.97
C LYS A 188 -19.03 -0.42 18.82
N MET A 189 -18.55 -0.22 17.60
CA MET A 189 -17.17 0.21 17.37
C MET A 189 -17.03 1.73 17.54
N PRO A 190 -15.83 2.21 17.92
CA PRO A 190 -15.49 3.63 17.88
C PRO A 190 -15.70 4.22 16.47
N PRO A 191 -16.18 5.47 16.35
CA PRO A 191 -16.47 6.08 15.05
C PRO A 191 -15.24 6.20 14.15
N GLU A 192 -14.06 6.40 14.72
CA GLU A 192 -12.78 6.47 14.00
C GLU A 192 -12.45 5.11 13.33
N ASN A 193 -12.69 4.01 14.05
CA ASN A 193 -12.48 2.65 13.55
C ASN A 193 -13.49 2.29 12.47
N VAL A 194 -14.74 2.78 12.59
CA VAL A 194 -15.77 2.62 11.55
C VAL A 194 -15.34 3.33 10.26
N THR A 195 -14.76 4.52 10.38
CA THR A 195 -14.24 5.27 9.22
C THR A 195 -13.12 4.51 8.52
N LEU A 196 -12.20 3.91 9.28
CA LEU A 196 -11.11 3.10 8.71
C LEU A 196 -11.61 1.80 8.03
N LEU A 197 -12.69 1.21 8.54
CA LEU A 197 -13.28 0.00 7.98
C LEU A 197 -14.08 0.26 6.67
N ARG A 198 -14.60 1.47 6.50
CA ARG A 198 -15.48 1.85 5.39
C ARG A 198 -14.69 2.13 4.12
#